data_AF-A0A0F7KH38-F1
#
_entry.id   AF-A0A0F7KH38-F1
#
_cell.length_a   1.000
_cell.length_b   1.000
_cell.length_c   1.000
_cell.angle_alpha   90.00
_cell.angle_beta   90.00
_cell.angle_gamma   90.00
#
_symmetry.space_group_name_H-M   'P 1'
#
loop_
_entity.id
_entity.type
_entity.pdbx_description
1 polymer ?
#
loop_
_entity_poly.entity_id
_entity_poly.type
_entity_poly.pdbx_seq_one_letter_code
_entity_poly.pdbx_strand_id
1 'polypeptide(L)'
;MRPKRLPIFPILLGNTATDTLPAFLRLFQDTPWNGSDPLPMTLLEQIRHRTFLINKTLVFEGRPFVGLAAYRVDQAQLFFGRQRETLAALSYFGPRRGLPSVRSLEISGNSGSGKSSLMNAGLPPLIDHGWLFSRTGYEQWQRIGPKTSGEHPVIIPMMPGQSPLRMLAKQLAVTFSVEMTDMRTRLEKGDEHTLSKWLRSRKREDTAFLLAIDKFEELFTFAEMRKSASDLTACWRLPSLTPTILCMSFLPSVLIF
;
A
#
# COMPACT_ATOMS: atom_id res chain seq x y z
N MET A 1 25.26 -10.27 13.80
CA MET A 1 25.39 -9.37 12.63
C MET A 1 24.42 -8.20 12.77
N ARG A 2 24.89 -6.95 12.79
CA ARG A 2 23.97 -5.78 12.78
C ARG A 2 23.25 -5.77 11.41
N PRO A 3 21.91 -5.67 11.34
CA PRO A 3 21.22 -5.58 10.07
C PRO A 3 21.74 -4.34 9.32
N LYS A 4 22.21 -4.51 8.07
CA LYS A 4 22.60 -3.41 7.18
C LYS A 4 21.40 -2.47 7.03
N ARG A 5 21.36 -1.35 7.76
CA ARG A 5 20.23 -0.41 7.71
C ARG A 5 20.23 0.32 6.37
N LEU A 6 19.03 0.68 5.89
CA LEU A 6 18.86 1.42 4.64
C LEU A 6 19.27 2.88 4.87
N PRO A 7 20.22 3.46 4.12
CA PRO A 7 20.63 4.85 4.29
C PRO A 7 19.56 5.77 3.67
N ILE A 8 18.65 6.27 4.50
CA ILE A 8 17.62 7.25 4.11
C ILE A 8 17.98 8.57 4.79
N PHE A 9 17.92 9.66 4.03
CA PHE A 9 18.22 11.01 4.50
C PHE A 9 17.05 11.92 4.13
N PRO A 10 16.06 12.09 5.02
CA PRO A 10 14.95 13.01 4.77
C PRO A 10 15.46 14.45 4.62
N ILE A 11 15.09 15.10 3.52
CA ILE A 11 15.35 16.52 3.29
C ILE A 11 13.99 17.24 3.36
N LEU A 12 13.83 18.15 4.32
CA LEU A 12 12.60 18.89 4.52
C LEU A 12 12.65 20.19 3.72
N LEU A 13 11.73 20.36 2.78
CA LEU A 13 11.66 21.54 1.92
C LEU A 13 10.79 22.64 2.55
N GLY A 14 11.27 23.87 2.54
CA GLY A 14 10.51 25.04 3.01
C GLY A 14 10.13 24.92 4.49
N ASN A 15 8.83 25.07 4.80
CA ASN A 15 8.30 25.00 6.17
C ASN A 15 7.81 23.59 6.56
N THR A 16 8.20 22.54 5.84
CA THR A 16 7.82 21.16 6.17
C THR A 16 8.45 20.78 7.50
N ALA A 17 7.65 20.29 8.45
CA ALA A 17 8.10 19.90 9.78
C ALA A 17 8.25 18.37 9.89
N THR A 18 9.07 17.88 10.82
CA THR A 18 9.33 16.44 10.94
C THR A 18 8.07 15.64 11.29
N ASP A 19 7.10 16.25 11.98
CA ASP A 19 5.83 15.64 12.34
C ASP A 19 4.90 15.42 11.13
N THR A 20 5.14 16.06 9.98
CA THR A 20 4.41 15.75 8.76
C THR A 20 4.99 14.55 8.00
N LEU A 21 6.13 14.00 8.45
CA LEU A 21 6.70 12.81 7.83
C LEU A 21 5.94 11.53 8.23
N PRO A 22 5.89 10.53 7.33
CA PRO A 22 5.52 9.15 7.69
C PRO A 22 6.29 8.70 8.93
N ALA A 23 5.62 7.98 9.81
CA ALA A 23 6.17 7.61 11.11
C ALA A 23 7.51 6.88 11.03
N PHE A 24 7.69 6.04 9.99
CA PHE A 24 8.98 5.41 9.68
C PHE A 24 10.11 6.42 9.43
N LEU A 25 9.85 7.50 8.69
CA LEU A 25 10.86 8.51 8.35
C LEU A 25 11.20 9.44 9.53
N ARG A 26 10.31 9.58 10.51
CA ARG A 26 10.58 10.34 11.76
C ARG A 26 11.70 9.74 12.61
N LEU A 27 12.06 8.47 12.37
CA LEU A 27 13.17 7.78 13.04
C LEU A 27 14.55 8.19 12.50
N PHE A 28 14.60 8.88 11.37
CA PHE A 28 15.84 9.30 10.72
C PHE A 28 16.12 10.76 11.08
N GLN A 29 17.40 11.13 11.09
CA GLN A 29 17.78 12.53 11.14
C GLN A 29 17.33 13.22 9.85
N ASP A 30 16.47 14.23 10.00
CA ASP A 30 16.02 15.10 8.94
C ASP A 30 16.93 16.33 8.78
N THR A 31 17.05 16.82 7.55
CA THR A 31 17.80 18.05 7.23
C THR A 31 16.87 19.08 6.58
N PRO A 32 16.61 20.23 7.22
CA PRO A 32 15.86 21.30 6.56
C PRO A 32 16.69 21.91 5.42
N TRP A 33 16.03 22.21 4.31
CA TRP A 33 16.63 22.80 3.13
C TRP A 33 15.63 23.73 2.43
N ASN A 34 16.09 24.92 2.05
CA ASN A 34 15.25 25.93 1.41
C ASN A 34 15.05 25.72 -0.11
N GLY A 35 15.65 24.67 -0.67
CA GLY A 35 15.54 24.34 -2.10
C GLY A 35 16.39 25.20 -3.03
N SER A 36 17.11 26.20 -2.52
CA SER A 36 17.88 27.18 -3.31
C SER A 36 19.37 27.18 -2.98
N ASP A 37 19.72 27.04 -1.70
CA ASP A 37 21.12 27.02 -1.26
C ASP A 37 21.79 25.67 -1.60
N PRO A 38 23.13 25.62 -1.70
CA PRO A 38 23.84 24.35 -1.74
C PRO A 38 23.49 23.46 -0.54
N LEU A 39 23.28 22.16 -0.78
CA LEU A 39 23.06 21.20 0.30
C LEU A 39 24.26 21.20 1.27
N PRO A 40 24.03 21.07 2.59
CA PRO A 40 25.11 21.03 3.56
C PRO A 40 26.16 19.96 3.21
N MET A 41 27.44 20.33 3.22
CA MET A 41 28.54 19.41 2.91
C MET A 41 28.54 18.17 3.81
N THR A 42 28.15 18.35 5.07
CA THR A 42 27.97 17.26 6.05
C THR A 42 26.94 16.23 5.59
N LEU A 43 25.81 16.66 5.05
CA LEU A 43 24.79 15.78 4.48
C LEU A 43 25.32 15.05 3.24
N LEU A 44 26.04 15.75 2.36
CA LEU A 44 26.65 15.15 1.17
C LEU A 44 27.68 14.08 1.53
N GLU A 45 28.53 14.33 2.53
CA GLU A 45 29.47 13.35 3.07
C GLU A 45 28.75 12.15 3.68
N GLN A 46 27.70 12.37 4.47
CA GLN A 46 26.87 11.30 5.03
C GLN A 46 26.25 10.43 3.94
N ILE A 47 25.72 11.03 2.87
CA ILE A 47 25.17 10.31 1.71
C ILE A 47 26.27 9.50 1.01
N ARG A 48 27.43 10.12 0.73
CA ARG A 48 28.57 9.46 0.07
C ARG A 48 29.10 8.27 0.86
N HIS A 49 29.26 8.44 2.17
CA HIS A 49 29.77 7.39 3.07
C HIS A 49 28.69 6.45 3.59
N ARG A 50 27.42 6.71 3.26
CA ARG A 50 26.24 5.98 3.78
C ARG A 50 26.24 5.93 5.32
N THR A 51 26.73 7.00 5.94
CA THR A 51 26.89 7.13 7.40
C THR A 51 25.53 7.41 8.02
N PHE A 52 25.14 6.57 8.98
CA PHE A 52 23.81 6.58 9.56
C PHE A 52 23.82 7.30 10.91
N LEU A 53 23.01 8.35 11.04
CA LEU A 53 22.75 9.01 12.32
C LEU A 53 21.29 8.77 12.70
N ILE A 54 21.06 7.84 13.63
CA ILE A 54 19.79 7.74 14.35
C ILE A 54 20.03 8.46 15.67
N ASN A 55 19.33 9.55 15.91
CA ASN A 55 19.38 10.19 17.22
C ASN A 55 18.01 10.67 17.72
N LYS A 56 16.92 10.35 17.01
CA LYS A 56 15.58 10.73 17.48
C LYS A 56 15.01 9.62 18.34
N THR A 57 15.18 9.76 19.66
CA THR A 57 14.39 9.01 20.63
C THR A 57 12.95 9.47 20.51
N LEU A 58 12.08 8.64 19.94
CA LEU A 58 10.65 8.88 20.01
C LEU A 58 10.17 8.49 21.41
N VAL A 59 9.64 9.48 22.14
CA VAL A 59 8.89 9.21 23.37
C VAL A 59 7.51 8.74 22.94
N PHE A 60 7.16 7.50 23.28
CA PHE A 60 5.84 6.94 22.99
C PHE A 60 4.93 7.18 24.19
N GLU A 61 3.78 7.82 23.96
CA GLU A 61 2.70 7.86 24.94
C GLU A 61 1.79 6.65 24.74
N GLY A 62 1.59 5.84 25.79
CA GLY A 62 0.71 4.67 25.78
C GLY A 62 1.41 3.31 25.67
N ARG A 63 0.66 2.27 25.29
CA ARG A 63 1.16 0.88 25.21
C ARG A 63 1.87 0.65 23.87
N PRO A 64 3.18 0.35 23.84
CA PRO A 64 3.95 0.26 22.60
C PRO A 64 3.67 -1.03 21.80
N PHE A 65 3.00 -2.01 22.40
CA PHE A 65 2.70 -3.29 21.78
C PHE A 65 1.19 -3.50 21.63
N VAL A 66 0.75 -3.87 20.43
CA VAL A 66 -0.65 -4.14 20.08
C VAL A 66 -1.07 -5.61 20.29
N GLY A 67 -0.20 -6.43 20.87
CA GLY A 67 -0.42 -7.87 21.04
C GLY A 67 -0.40 -8.63 19.72
N LEU A 68 -1.33 -9.59 19.55
CA LEU A 68 -1.48 -10.39 18.33
C LEU A 68 -2.24 -9.66 17.20
N ALA A 69 -2.76 -8.46 17.46
CA ALA A 69 -3.45 -7.69 16.45
C ALA A 69 -2.48 -7.16 15.39
N ALA A 70 -2.95 -7.00 14.16
CA ALA A 70 -2.20 -6.29 13.14
C ALA A 70 -2.11 -4.80 13.50
N TYR A 71 -0.93 -4.19 13.30
CA TYR A 71 -0.77 -2.75 13.43
C TYR A 71 -1.67 -2.03 12.42
N ARG A 72 -2.26 -0.91 12.84
CA ARG A 72 -3.08 -0.04 11.98
C ARG A 72 -2.25 1.11 11.39
N VAL A 73 -2.82 1.82 10.41
CA VAL A 73 -2.19 2.99 9.77
C VAL A 73 -1.77 4.04 10.79
N ASP A 74 -2.60 4.31 11.79
CA ASP A 74 -2.37 5.29 12.85
C ASP A 74 -1.49 4.79 14.00
N GLN A 75 -1.04 3.55 13.89
CA GLN A 75 -0.04 2.93 14.75
C GLN A 75 1.27 2.69 13.98
N ALA A 76 1.45 3.31 12.81
CA ALA A 76 2.65 3.17 11.99
C ALA A 76 3.94 3.56 12.74
N GLN A 77 3.86 4.46 13.72
CA GLN A 77 4.95 4.83 14.62
C GLN A 77 5.42 3.70 15.52
N LEU A 78 4.54 2.73 15.80
CA LEU A 78 4.86 1.53 16.57
C LEU A 78 5.32 0.37 15.67
N PHE A 79 5.23 0.53 14.33
CA PHE A 79 5.61 -0.52 13.38
C PHE A 79 7.10 -0.42 13.01
N PHE A 80 7.92 -1.27 13.64
CA PHE A 80 9.36 -1.35 13.39
C PHE A 80 9.83 -2.74 12.94
N GLY A 81 11.03 -2.81 12.36
CA GLY A 81 11.73 -4.07 12.03
C GLY A 81 11.48 -4.59 10.62
N ARG A 82 10.52 -4.01 9.87
CA ARG A 82 10.15 -4.40 8.50
C ARG A 82 10.41 -3.32 7.45
N GLN A 83 11.34 -2.41 7.74
CA GLN A 83 11.63 -1.25 6.89
C GLN A 83 12.13 -1.68 5.49
N ARG A 84 12.98 -2.71 5.46
CA ARG A 84 13.55 -3.24 4.22
C ARG A 84 12.49 -3.86 3.34
N GLU A 85 11.61 -4.66 3.93
CA GLU A 85 10.50 -5.31 3.26
C GLU A 85 9.49 -4.28 2.75
N THR A 86 9.23 -3.22 3.51
CA THR A 86 8.35 -2.12 3.10
C THR A 86 8.90 -1.41 1.85
N LEU A 87 10.18 -1.02 1.86
CA LEU A 87 10.79 -0.36 0.70
C LEU A 87 10.93 -1.30 -0.49
N ALA A 88 11.26 -2.58 -0.25
CA ALA A 88 11.34 -3.59 -1.30
C ALA A 88 9.97 -3.74 -1.98
N ALA A 89 8.90 -3.93 -1.20
CA ALA A 89 7.52 -3.96 -1.67
C ALA A 89 7.17 -2.74 -2.54
N LEU A 90 7.46 -1.52 -2.08
CA LEU A 90 7.20 -0.30 -2.84
C LEU A 90 8.01 -0.21 -4.13
N SER A 91 9.23 -0.77 -4.16
CA SER A 91 10.08 -0.78 -5.35
C SER A 91 9.58 -1.69 -6.47
N TYR A 92 8.67 -2.63 -6.17
CA TYR A 92 8.09 -3.48 -7.19
C TYR A 92 7.13 -2.73 -8.10
N PHE A 93 6.45 -1.69 -7.59
CA PHE A 93 5.42 -0.96 -8.32
C PHE A 93 5.98 -0.05 -9.41
N GLY A 94 5.19 0.12 -10.47
CA GLY A 94 5.50 1.02 -11.59
C GLY A 94 6.14 0.31 -12.80
N PRO A 95 6.60 1.08 -13.80
CA PRO A 95 7.19 0.55 -15.02
C PRO A 95 8.52 -0.14 -14.75
N ARG A 96 8.77 -1.22 -15.48
CA ARG A 96 10.03 -1.97 -15.46
C ARG A 96 10.60 -2.01 -16.87
N ARG A 97 11.92 -1.88 -16.99
CA ARG A 97 12.57 -1.90 -18.31
C ARG A 97 12.25 -3.22 -19.02
N GLY A 98 11.63 -3.13 -20.20
CA GLY A 98 11.26 -4.29 -21.02
C GLY A 98 10.12 -5.15 -20.48
N LEU A 99 9.41 -4.71 -19.44
CA LEU A 99 8.31 -5.46 -18.82
C LEU A 99 7.08 -4.58 -18.59
N PRO A 100 5.86 -5.15 -18.56
CA PRO A 100 4.66 -4.43 -18.16
C PRO A 100 4.81 -3.81 -16.77
N SER A 101 4.14 -2.66 -16.55
CA SER A 101 4.11 -2.05 -15.21
C SER A 101 3.50 -3.01 -14.19
N VAL A 102 4.16 -3.17 -13.05
CA VAL A 102 3.62 -3.96 -11.95
C VAL A 102 2.57 -3.13 -11.22
N ARG A 103 1.33 -3.65 -11.19
CA ARG A 103 0.15 -3.00 -10.59
C ARG A 103 -0.51 -3.87 -9.51
N SER A 104 -0.01 -5.08 -9.33
CA SER A 104 -0.37 -5.97 -8.24
C SER A 104 0.89 -6.41 -7.51
N LEU A 105 0.83 -6.42 -6.19
CA LEU A 105 1.89 -6.93 -5.33
C LEU A 105 1.30 -8.00 -4.42
N GLU A 106 1.88 -9.18 -4.51
CA GLU A 106 1.59 -10.26 -3.59
C GLU A 106 2.60 -10.27 -2.44
N ILE A 107 2.10 -10.35 -1.21
CA ILE A 107 2.90 -10.41 0.01
C ILE A 107 2.69 -11.79 0.63
N SER A 108 3.67 -12.67 0.45
CA SER A 108 3.65 -14.03 0.99
C SER A 108 4.51 -14.17 2.26
N GLY A 109 4.18 -15.15 3.10
CA GLY A 109 4.93 -15.46 4.31
C GLY A 109 4.12 -16.21 5.37
N ASN A 110 4.79 -16.73 6.40
CA ASN A 110 4.17 -17.61 7.38
C ASN A 110 3.06 -16.90 8.17
N SER A 111 2.11 -17.65 8.72
CA SER A 111 1.13 -17.09 9.65
C SER A 111 1.85 -16.40 10.82
N GLY A 112 1.34 -15.25 11.25
CA GLY A 112 1.98 -14.45 12.29
C GLY A 112 3.25 -13.71 11.89
N SER A 113 3.72 -13.79 10.63
CA SER A 113 4.94 -13.07 10.19
C SER A 113 4.79 -11.53 10.12
N GLY A 114 3.59 -11.00 10.38
CA GLY A 114 3.32 -9.57 10.39
C GLY A 114 2.96 -8.97 9.02
N LYS A 115 2.55 -9.80 8.04
CA LYS A 115 2.12 -9.33 6.72
C LYS A 115 1.00 -8.28 6.83
N SER A 116 0.01 -8.50 7.70
CA SER A 116 -1.15 -7.60 7.82
C SER A 116 -0.73 -6.26 8.40
N SER A 117 0.22 -6.28 9.34
CA SER A 117 0.87 -5.08 9.84
C SER A 117 1.69 -4.36 8.76
N LEU A 118 2.39 -5.08 7.88
CA LEU A 118 3.11 -4.48 6.75
C LEU A 118 2.14 -3.77 5.78
N MET A 119 1.03 -4.41 5.47
CA MET A 119 0.01 -3.88 4.56
C MET A 119 -0.78 -2.71 5.16
N ASN A 120 -0.98 -2.68 6.48
CA ASN A 120 -1.78 -1.65 7.15
C ASN A 120 -0.93 -0.48 7.66
N ALA A 121 0.23 -0.76 8.25
CA ALA A 121 1.06 0.22 8.95
C ALA A 121 2.38 0.53 8.24
N GLY A 122 2.85 -0.36 7.35
CA GLY A 122 4.10 -0.18 6.60
C GLY A 122 3.91 0.58 5.30
N LEU A 123 3.16 -0.03 4.35
CA LEU A 123 2.99 0.49 2.99
C LEU A 123 2.14 1.76 2.93
N PRO A 124 0.95 1.82 3.56
CA PRO A 124 0.01 2.90 3.29
C PRO A 124 0.52 4.28 3.72
N PRO A 125 1.23 4.48 4.85
CA PRO A 125 1.82 5.77 5.19
C PRO A 125 2.78 6.30 4.13
N LEU A 126 3.58 5.43 3.50
CA LEU A 126 4.51 5.85 2.44
C LEU A 126 3.77 6.15 1.14
N ILE A 127 2.77 5.35 0.79
CA ILE A 127 1.94 5.57 -0.40
C ILE A 127 1.18 6.92 -0.30
N ASP A 128 0.61 7.23 0.86
CA ASP A 128 -0.12 8.48 1.11
C ASP A 128 0.77 9.73 0.98
N HIS A 129 2.07 9.60 1.27
CA HIS A 129 3.05 10.68 1.16
C HIS A 129 3.79 10.65 -0.20
N GLY A 130 3.19 10.07 -1.23
CA GLY A 130 3.68 10.18 -2.61
C GLY A 130 4.91 9.34 -2.93
N TRP A 131 5.26 8.32 -2.14
CA TRP A 131 6.46 7.49 -2.39
C TRP A 131 6.44 6.75 -3.73
N LEU A 132 5.25 6.61 -4.32
CA LEU A 132 5.06 6.01 -5.65
C LEU A 132 5.12 7.03 -6.79
N PHE A 133 5.08 8.34 -6.53
CA PHE A 133 4.99 9.40 -7.56
C PHE A 133 6.06 9.26 -8.64
N SER A 134 7.33 9.13 -8.25
CA SER A 134 8.46 8.99 -9.19
C SER A 134 8.38 7.76 -10.10
N ARG A 135 7.56 6.77 -9.73
CA ARG A 135 7.38 5.52 -10.48
C ARG A 135 6.07 5.50 -11.25
N THR A 136 4.99 6.01 -10.67
CA THR A 136 3.64 5.85 -11.22
C THR A 136 3.08 7.13 -11.83
N GLY A 137 3.68 8.28 -11.54
CA GLY A 137 3.16 9.61 -11.90
C GLY A 137 1.92 10.01 -11.10
N TYR A 138 1.62 9.32 -10.00
CA TYR A 138 0.47 9.64 -9.13
C TYR A 138 0.94 10.08 -7.77
N GLU A 139 0.50 11.28 -7.40
CA GLU A 139 0.84 11.87 -6.11
C GLU A 139 -0.02 11.27 -5.00
N GLN A 140 -1.32 11.06 -5.30
CA GLN A 140 -2.29 10.63 -4.29
C GLN A 140 -2.94 9.30 -4.66
N TRP A 141 -3.16 8.45 -3.65
CA TRP A 141 -3.80 7.16 -3.81
C TRP A 141 -5.06 7.07 -2.96
N GLN A 142 -6.23 7.17 -3.60
CA GLN A 142 -7.51 6.96 -2.95
C GLN A 142 -7.72 5.48 -2.67
N ARG A 143 -7.81 5.13 -1.40
CA ARG A 143 -8.04 3.74 -1.00
C ARG A 143 -9.49 3.33 -1.24
N ILE A 144 -9.67 2.16 -1.84
CA ILE A 144 -10.98 1.52 -2.04
C ILE A 144 -11.30 0.69 -0.80
N GLY A 145 -12.40 1.04 -0.14
CA GLY A 145 -13.02 0.25 0.90
C GLY A 145 -13.63 1.06 2.04
N PRO A 146 -14.32 0.38 2.97
CA PRO A 146 -14.89 1.05 4.12
C PRO A 146 -13.75 1.58 4.99
N LYS A 147 -13.95 2.82 5.43
CA LYS A 147 -13.13 3.50 6.42
C LYS A 147 -13.77 3.27 7.79
N THR A 148 -12.99 2.91 8.79
CA THR A 148 -13.50 2.88 10.17
C THR A 148 -13.90 4.30 10.60
N SER A 149 -14.98 4.41 11.37
CA SER A 149 -15.34 5.66 12.05
C SER A 149 -14.30 6.00 13.11
N GLY A 150 -13.82 7.24 13.12
CA GLY A 150 -12.85 7.74 14.10
C GLY A 150 -11.91 8.80 13.53
N GLU A 151 -11.09 9.41 14.39
CA GLU A 151 -10.12 10.44 14.03
C GLU A 151 -9.07 9.94 13.02
N HIS A 152 -8.83 8.63 12.99
CA HIS A 152 -7.89 7.99 12.07
C HIS A 152 -8.53 6.78 11.35
N PRO A 153 -9.20 6.99 10.20
CA PRO A 153 -9.89 5.94 9.49
C PRO A 153 -8.91 4.89 8.95
N VAL A 154 -9.11 3.64 9.37
CA VAL A 154 -8.40 2.47 8.86
C VAL A 154 -9.18 1.89 7.69
N ILE A 155 -8.48 1.55 6.62
CA ILE A 155 -9.07 0.81 5.51
C ILE A 155 -9.11 -0.65 5.88
N ILE A 156 -10.30 -1.23 5.78
CA ILE A 156 -10.50 -2.66 5.97
C ILE A 156 -10.19 -3.33 4.63
N PRO A 157 -9.18 -4.21 4.55
CA PRO A 157 -8.89 -4.93 3.32
C PRO A 157 -10.12 -5.76 2.90
N MET A 158 -10.32 -5.87 1.60
CA MET A 158 -11.33 -6.75 1.04
C MET A 158 -10.97 -8.20 1.34
N MET A 159 -11.89 -8.97 1.92
CA MET A 159 -11.80 -10.43 1.98
C MET A 159 -12.67 -11.01 0.86
N PRO A 160 -12.12 -11.74 -0.13
CA PRO A 160 -12.90 -12.23 -1.26
C PRO A 160 -14.02 -13.21 -0.89
N GLY A 161 -13.74 -14.18 0.00
CA GLY A 161 -14.68 -15.22 0.39
C GLY A 161 -15.26 -16.00 -0.80
N GLN A 162 -16.46 -16.54 -0.61
CA GLN A 162 -17.20 -17.33 -1.61
C GLN A 162 -17.85 -16.47 -2.71
N SER A 163 -17.79 -15.13 -2.63
CA SER A 163 -18.43 -14.24 -3.61
C SER A 163 -17.57 -13.01 -3.90
N PRO A 164 -16.43 -13.16 -4.61
CA PRO A 164 -15.45 -12.09 -4.78
C PRO A 164 -16.01 -10.86 -5.50
N LEU A 165 -16.83 -11.03 -6.55
CA LEU A 165 -17.47 -9.90 -7.24
C LEU A 165 -18.42 -9.13 -6.34
N ARG A 166 -19.19 -9.83 -5.48
CA ARG A 166 -20.07 -9.18 -4.51
C ARG A 166 -19.26 -8.39 -3.48
N MET A 167 -18.13 -8.93 -3.04
CA MET A 167 -17.24 -8.24 -2.09
C MET A 167 -16.59 -7.02 -2.73
N LEU A 168 -16.10 -7.12 -3.97
CA LEU A 168 -15.60 -5.97 -4.71
C LEU A 168 -16.68 -4.92 -4.95
N ALA A 169 -17.89 -5.33 -5.37
CA ALA A 169 -19.02 -4.44 -5.55
C ALA A 169 -19.33 -3.66 -4.28
N LYS A 170 -19.35 -4.33 -3.13
CA LYS A 170 -19.56 -3.70 -1.81
C LYS A 170 -18.50 -2.64 -1.50
N GLN A 171 -17.22 -2.95 -1.74
CA GLN A 171 -16.10 -2.04 -1.48
C GLN A 171 -16.19 -0.79 -2.36
N LEU A 172 -16.48 -0.95 -3.65
CA LEU A 172 -16.66 0.17 -4.58
C LEU A 172 -17.93 0.98 -4.27
N ALA A 173 -19.04 0.31 -3.96
CA ALA A 173 -20.31 0.95 -3.60
C ALA A 173 -20.15 1.90 -2.40
N VAL A 174 -19.47 1.43 -1.35
CA VAL A 174 -19.17 2.25 -0.17
C VAL A 174 -18.21 3.39 -0.50
N THR A 175 -17.14 3.13 -1.26
CA THR A 175 -16.10 4.13 -1.57
C THR A 175 -16.63 5.31 -2.39
N PHE A 176 -17.53 5.02 -3.33
CA PHE A 176 -18.03 5.99 -4.30
C PHE A 176 -19.49 6.39 -4.07
N SER A 177 -20.08 5.95 -2.94
CA SER A 177 -21.48 6.21 -2.58
C SER A 177 -22.47 5.91 -3.71
N VAL A 178 -22.33 4.72 -4.31
CA VAL A 178 -23.22 4.23 -5.38
C VAL A 178 -24.01 3.01 -4.92
N GLU A 179 -25.13 2.74 -5.58
CA GLU A 179 -25.97 1.57 -5.29
C GLU A 179 -25.22 0.24 -5.52
N MET A 180 -25.31 -0.65 -4.53
CA MET A 180 -24.58 -1.92 -4.55
C MET A 180 -25.10 -2.84 -5.67
N THR A 181 -26.41 -2.86 -5.89
CA THR A 181 -27.06 -3.66 -6.93
C THR A 181 -26.59 -3.28 -8.33
N ASP A 182 -26.44 -1.98 -8.59
CA ASP A 182 -25.98 -1.45 -9.86
C ASP A 182 -24.51 -1.78 -10.10
N MET A 183 -23.67 -1.58 -9.06
CA MET A 183 -22.27 -1.94 -9.14
C MET A 183 -22.07 -3.45 -9.34
N ARG A 184 -22.83 -4.28 -8.63
CA ARG A 184 -22.76 -5.74 -8.80
C ARG A 184 -23.14 -6.14 -10.22
N THR A 185 -24.25 -5.61 -10.73
CA THR A 185 -24.72 -5.89 -12.09
C THR A 185 -23.70 -5.44 -13.14
N ARG A 186 -23.05 -4.28 -12.93
CA ARG A 186 -21.97 -3.78 -13.78
C ARG A 186 -20.76 -4.72 -13.78
N LEU A 187 -20.37 -5.28 -12.63
CA LEU A 187 -19.25 -6.22 -12.53
C LEU A 187 -19.59 -7.60 -13.11
N GLU A 188 -20.83 -8.06 -12.99
CA GLU A 188 -21.27 -9.38 -13.47
C GLU A 188 -21.52 -9.41 -14.99
N LYS A 189 -22.06 -8.32 -15.55
CA LYS A 189 -22.38 -8.21 -16.99
C LYS A 189 -21.32 -7.48 -17.81
N GLY A 190 -20.40 -6.77 -17.14
CA GLY A 190 -19.38 -5.97 -17.77
C GLY A 190 -18.29 -6.84 -18.40
N ASP A 191 -17.68 -6.32 -19.45
CA ASP A 191 -16.42 -6.83 -19.95
C ASP A 191 -15.26 -6.42 -19.04
N GLU A 192 -14.06 -6.95 -19.34
CA GLU A 192 -12.82 -6.63 -18.66
C GLU A 192 -12.53 -5.11 -18.56
N HIS A 193 -13.00 -4.32 -19.52
CA HIS A 193 -12.73 -2.88 -19.58
C HIS A 193 -13.75 -2.06 -18.79
N THR A 194 -14.91 -2.62 -18.44
CA THR A 194 -16.04 -1.91 -17.84
C THR A 194 -15.65 -1.26 -16.50
N LEU A 195 -15.00 -2.01 -15.61
CA LEU A 195 -14.52 -1.47 -14.34
C LEU A 195 -13.46 -0.39 -14.55
N SER A 196 -12.55 -0.60 -15.50
CA SER A 196 -11.47 0.34 -15.78
C SER A 196 -12.00 1.70 -16.27
N LYS A 197 -12.98 1.69 -17.19
CA LYS A 197 -13.65 2.90 -17.71
C LYS A 197 -14.42 3.60 -16.58
N TRP A 198 -15.08 2.83 -15.73
CA TRP A 198 -15.85 3.35 -14.60
C TRP A 198 -14.98 4.05 -13.53
N LEU A 199 -13.80 3.51 -13.26
CA LEU A 199 -12.83 4.13 -12.35
C LEU A 199 -12.16 5.34 -12.96
N ARG A 200 -11.81 5.29 -14.25
CA ARG A 200 -11.22 6.44 -14.96
C ARG A 200 -12.14 7.67 -14.93
N SER A 201 -13.46 7.49 -15.05
CA SER A 201 -14.41 8.60 -14.96
C SER A 201 -14.57 9.21 -13.55
N ARG A 202 -13.98 8.59 -12.53
CA ARG A 202 -14.00 9.06 -11.12
C ARG A 202 -12.62 9.50 -10.62
N LYS A 203 -11.60 9.28 -11.42
CA LYS A 203 -10.23 9.66 -11.12
C LYS A 203 -10.11 11.19 -11.21
N ARG A 204 -9.48 11.82 -10.22
CA ARG A 204 -9.05 13.22 -10.30
C ARG A 204 -7.65 13.28 -10.92
N GLU A 205 -7.23 14.45 -11.39
CA GLU A 205 -5.83 14.66 -11.82
C GLU A 205 -4.86 14.19 -10.73
N ASP A 206 -3.78 13.53 -11.14
CA ASP A 206 -2.71 12.99 -10.30
C ASP A 206 -3.12 12.01 -9.17
N THR A 207 -4.37 11.53 -9.20
CA THR A 207 -4.85 10.49 -8.26
C THR A 207 -4.87 9.10 -8.87
N ALA A 208 -4.68 8.07 -8.06
CA ALA A 208 -4.96 6.67 -8.40
C ALA A 208 -5.73 6.00 -7.26
N PHE A 209 -6.09 4.73 -7.42
CA PHE A 209 -6.80 3.93 -6.43
C PHE A 209 -5.92 2.82 -5.85
N LEU A 210 -6.09 2.53 -4.56
CA LEU A 210 -5.41 1.44 -3.86
C LEU A 210 -6.45 0.46 -3.32
N LEU A 211 -6.38 -0.80 -3.73
CA LEU A 211 -7.22 -1.88 -3.20
C LEU A 211 -6.36 -2.85 -2.40
N ALA A 212 -6.64 -2.94 -1.11
CA ALA A 212 -6.06 -3.95 -0.23
C ALA A 212 -6.96 -5.19 -0.23
N ILE A 213 -6.40 -6.37 -0.49
CA ILE A 213 -7.10 -7.66 -0.44
C ILE A 213 -6.42 -8.54 0.61
N ASP A 214 -7.19 -9.01 1.59
CA ASP A 214 -6.74 -10.04 2.54
C ASP A 214 -7.28 -11.41 2.12
N LYS A 215 -6.51 -12.47 2.41
CA LYS A 215 -6.82 -13.86 2.05
C LYS A 215 -7.09 -14.07 0.56
N PHE A 216 -6.18 -13.65 -0.30
CA PHE A 216 -6.34 -13.80 -1.75
C PHE A 216 -6.36 -15.27 -2.17
N GLU A 217 -5.77 -16.16 -1.38
CA GLU A 217 -5.86 -17.62 -1.55
C GLU A 217 -7.31 -18.13 -1.64
N GLU A 218 -8.26 -17.47 -0.98
CA GLU A 218 -9.68 -17.86 -1.01
C GLU A 218 -10.24 -17.85 -2.43
N LEU A 219 -9.68 -17.01 -3.33
CA LEU A 219 -10.06 -17.01 -4.74
C LEU A 219 -9.76 -18.34 -5.43
N PHE A 220 -8.73 -19.07 -5.01
CA PHE A 220 -8.34 -20.37 -5.57
C PHE A 220 -9.05 -21.52 -4.84
N THR A 221 -9.17 -21.43 -3.52
CA THR A 221 -9.85 -22.46 -2.72
C THR A 221 -11.34 -22.58 -3.06
N PHE A 222 -12.04 -21.46 -3.25
CA PHE A 222 -13.46 -21.49 -3.63
C PHE A 222 -13.67 -21.62 -5.14
N ALA A 223 -12.65 -21.33 -5.93
CA ALA A 223 -12.61 -21.57 -7.37
C ALA A 223 -12.66 -23.06 -7.72
N GLU A 224 -11.96 -23.92 -6.98
CA GLU A 224 -12.01 -25.37 -7.25
C GLU A 224 -13.42 -25.96 -7.07
N MET A 225 -14.28 -25.32 -6.28
CA MET A 225 -15.68 -25.72 -6.12
C MET A 225 -16.64 -25.21 -7.21
N ARG A 226 -16.20 -24.29 -8.09
CA ARG A 226 -17.03 -23.72 -9.17
C ARG A 226 -16.22 -23.44 -10.43
N LYS A 227 -16.74 -23.86 -11.59
CA LYS A 227 -16.23 -23.53 -12.95
C LYS A 227 -16.02 -22.01 -13.25
N SER A 228 -16.31 -21.08 -12.33
CA SER A 228 -16.13 -19.63 -12.51
C SER A 228 -14.79 -19.07 -12.00
N ALA A 229 -13.86 -19.94 -11.58
CA ALA A 229 -12.52 -19.59 -11.12
C ALA A 229 -11.70 -18.76 -12.13
N SER A 230 -11.83 -19.13 -13.41
CA SER A 230 -11.07 -18.57 -14.53
C SER A 230 -11.40 -17.11 -14.78
N ASP A 231 -12.67 -16.71 -14.63
CA ASP A 231 -13.12 -15.35 -14.93
C ASP A 231 -12.66 -14.34 -13.86
N LEU A 232 -12.56 -14.78 -12.61
CA LEU A 232 -12.11 -13.93 -11.50
C LEU A 232 -10.60 -13.80 -11.46
N THR A 233 -9.86 -14.91 -11.63
CA THR A 233 -8.40 -14.82 -11.74
C THR A 233 -7.98 -14.04 -12.99
N ALA A 234 -8.74 -14.10 -14.08
CA ALA A 234 -8.57 -13.18 -15.18
C ALA A 234 -8.77 -11.73 -14.69
N CYS A 235 -9.94 -11.35 -14.16
CA CYS A 235 -10.20 -9.97 -13.71
C CYS A 235 -9.13 -9.38 -12.76
N TRP A 236 -8.46 -10.21 -11.94
CA TRP A 236 -7.37 -9.82 -11.03
C TRP A 236 -5.94 -9.94 -11.60
N ARG A 237 -5.69 -10.84 -12.55
CA ARG A 237 -4.37 -11.01 -13.23
C ARG A 237 -4.26 -10.20 -14.52
N LEU A 238 -5.34 -9.57 -14.96
CA LEU A 238 -5.37 -8.88 -16.24
C LEU A 238 -4.63 -7.52 -16.18
N PRO A 239 -3.74 -7.24 -17.13
CA PRO A 239 -3.11 -5.93 -17.34
C PRO A 239 -4.08 -4.75 -17.56
N SER A 240 -5.38 -5.05 -17.73
CA SER A 240 -6.47 -4.10 -17.98
C SER A 240 -6.99 -3.36 -16.75
N LEU A 241 -6.56 -3.72 -15.54
CA LEU A 241 -6.55 -2.74 -14.45
C LEU A 241 -5.56 -1.66 -14.86
N THR A 242 -6.12 -0.63 -15.50
CA THR A 242 -5.46 0.60 -15.96
C THR A 242 -4.63 1.21 -14.83
N PRO A 243 -3.71 2.18 -15.05
CA PRO A 243 -2.71 2.60 -14.05
C PRO A 243 -3.29 3.13 -12.72
N THR A 244 -4.60 3.14 -12.59
CA THR A 244 -5.44 3.58 -11.51
C THR A 244 -5.67 2.55 -10.39
N ILE A 245 -5.32 1.26 -10.45
CA ILE A 245 -5.48 0.38 -9.27
C ILE A 245 -4.17 -0.31 -8.92
N LEU A 246 -3.79 -0.18 -7.64
CA LEU A 246 -2.78 -1.01 -7.00
C LEU A 246 -3.45 -2.07 -6.15
N CYS A 247 -3.20 -3.35 -6.42
CA CYS A 247 -3.69 -4.46 -5.60
C CYS A 247 -2.58 -4.98 -4.69
N MET A 248 -2.89 -5.21 -3.41
CA MET A 248 -2.01 -5.90 -2.48
C MET A 248 -2.71 -7.14 -1.93
N SER A 249 -2.08 -8.32 -1.98
CA SER A 249 -2.67 -9.61 -1.58
C SER A 249 -1.80 -10.42 -0.62
N PHE A 250 -2.41 -11.36 0.10
CA PHE A 250 -1.72 -12.33 0.97
C PHE A 250 -1.80 -13.73 0.39
N LEU A 251 -0.74 -14.51 0.61
CA LEU A 251 -0.80 -15.98 0.56
C LEU A 251 -0.04 -16.56 1.77
N PRO A 252 -0.53 -17.65 2.38
CA PRO A 252 0.28 -18.46 3.30
C PRO A 252 1.42 -19.15 2.53
N SER A 253 2.57 -19.37 3.20
CA SER A 253 3.79 -19.99 2.63
C SER A 253 3.63 -21.44 2.12
N VAL A 254 2.43 -22.00 2.14
CA VAL A 254 2.16 -23.38 1.77
C VAL A 254 1.05 -23.38 0.73
N LEU A 255 1.45 -23.23 -0.53
CA LEU A 255 0.71 -23.78 -1.67
C LEU A 255 1.38 -25.12 -1.97
N ILE A 256 0.80 -26.20 -1.46
CA ILE A 256 1.09 -27.53 -2.01
C ILE A 256 0.34 -27.54 -3.34
N PHE A 257 1.09 -27.43 -4.44
CA PHE A 257 0.62 -27.86 -5.76
C PHE A 257 0.78 -29.37 -5.87
#